data_AF-A0A969Z8L5-F1
#
_entry.id   AF-A0A969Z8L5-F1
#
_cell.length_a   1.000
_cell.length_b   1.000
_cell.length_c   1.000
_cell.angle_alpha   90.00
_cell.angle_beta   90.00
_cell.angle_gamma   90.00
#
_symmetry.space_group_name_H-M   'P 1'
#
loop_
_entity.id
_entity.type
_entity.pdbx_description
1 polymer ?
#
loop_
_entity_poly.entity_id
_entity_poly.type
_entity_poly.pdbx_seq_one_letter_code
_entity_poly.pdbx_strand_id
1 'polypeptide(L)'
;MVNKENEKRLNEQEEPPKIMRKPLPQILDEMDDNIRAAAAAAKRAEDAARSSREAATAATQASVEAGKRAEEARKAGEKAAGDATMAAAEAAAKAEKIAKDAIEAAERAAAKSEEADKSSRDAAQAAKLAASEAVTKAEQAGAIAKSDADAAAKAAQEAAAEASRKAEEAARAAAMAAADAAKKSDDAVKRAEEAAAAAREASESAIQEAAEAVARAEDAALKAEETARNARYAAEEAARKAEELDLAAREAVAELLKRAQEAAARAEAAAIIAKESVDSAVSQSNNINKQLDDSVKNVKTAQTNLENNLSAETASKTDEAGKKAKRVAAAGFRLAEEIERKAELADIAGEEALAAATKVTGPLADSAEKAGQEAKQAAQVAFKAAEKTRGKAEQAELAGDEAVEAAARALHKLVMMAEESAKAAQAAAALANQASIDARAAAEDTMKATGDEAQAKMLEAKRAAEEAKKAAEAALAGAAKEASDAKEAAEAAMKATSKEATAKIEEAKIAAEEARRAAEEAKSAALAASARAEKAAADVKISAEEIANQASLKAEEALQKAQEALLRTLVKKVLSSRELTTIIVLSVLGAIVAAVTISLGLMLLG
;
A
#
# COMPACT_ATOMS: atom_id res chain seq x y z
N MET A 1 -43.93 -8.14 -24.23
CA MET A 1 -43.78 -6.75 -23.74
C MET A 1 -42.64 -6.74 -22.74
N VAL A 2 -41.47 -6.29 -23.19
CA VAL A 2 -40.22 -6.27 -22.41
C VAL A 2 -40.15 -4.93 -21.69
N ASN A 3 -40.03 -4.98 -20.36
CA ASN A 3 -40.19 -3.85 -19.46
C ASN A 3 -38.93 -2.97 -19.48
N LYS A 4 -39.07 -1.72 -19.93
CA LYS A 4 -37.99 -0.78 -20.27
C LYS A 4 -37.57 0.13 -19.10
N GLU A 5 -37.87 -0.26 -17.86
CA GLU A 5 -37.71 0.62 -16.68
C GLU A 5 -36.47 0.37 -15.82
N ASN A 6 -35.64 -0.63 -16.12
CA ASN A 6 -34.50 -0.99 -15.24
C ASN A 6 -33.13 -0.41 -15.64
N GLU A 7 -33.06 0.51 -16.60
CA GLU A 7 -31.80 1.02 -17.16
C GLU A 7 -31.33 2.39 -16.62
N LYS A 8 -31.89 2.89 -15.51
CA LYS A 8 -31.64 4.28 -15.05
C LYS A 8 -30.98 4.44 -13.68
N ARG A 9 -30.33 3.40 -13.13
CA ARG A 9 -29.73 3.45 -11.78
C ARG A 9 -28.24 3.09 -11.70
N LEU A 10 -27.48 3.28 -12.77
CA LEU A 10 -26.02 3.07 -12.77
C LEU A 10 -25.32 4.26 -13.44
N ASN A 11 -25.35 5.43 -12.80
CA ASN A 11 -24.43 6.51 -13.16
C ASN A 11 -24.28 7.56 -12.04
N GLU A 12 -24.03 7.13 -10.81
CA GLU A 12 -23.48 8.02 -9.78
C GLU A 12 -21.95 7.92 -9.82
N GLN A 13 -21.35 9.02 -10.24
CA GLN A 13 -19.92 9.22 -10.37
C GLN A 13 -19.25 9.12 -9.00
N GLU A 14 -18.30 8.19 -8.85
CA GLU A 14 -17.38 8.15 -7.71
C GLU A 14 -16.48 9.40 -7.76
N GLU A 15 -16.78 10.38 -6.89
CA GLU A 15 -15.85 11.48 -6.62
C GLU A 15 -14.59 10.95 -5.91
N PRO A 16 -13.39 11.44 -6.27
CA PRO A 16 -12.15 10.99 -5.66
C PRO A 16 -12.12 11.30 -4.15
N PRO A 17 -11.65 10.36 -3.30
CA PRO A 17 -11.68 10.50 -1.86
C PRO A 17 -10.88 11.73 -1.43
N LYS A 18 -11.61 12.74 -0.97
CA LYS A 18 -11.10 13.99 -0.44
C LYS A 18 -10.35 13.70 0.86
N ILE A 19 -9.02 13.63 0.80
CA ILE A 19 -8.15 13.39 1.96
C ILE A 19 -8.43 14.47 3.00
N MET A 20 -9.18 14.10 4.04
CA MET A 20 -9.67 15.02 5.07
C MET A 20 -8.50 15.51 5.93
N ARG A 21 -8.14 16.79 5.77
CA ARG A 21 -7.25 17.52 6.68
C ARG A 21 -8.02 17.98 7.93
N LYS A 22 -8.69 17.07 8.63
CA LYS A 22 -9.33 17.39 9.91
C LYS A 22 -8.29 17.33 11.02
N PRO A 23 -8.25 18.31 11.94
CA PRO A 23 -7.34 18.28 13.08
C PRO A 23 -7.68 17.07 13.98
N LEU A 24 -6.64 16.39 14.49
CA LEU A 24 -6.73 15.15 15.28
C LEU A 24 -7.88 15.08 16.31
N PRO A 25 -8.23 16.15 17.05
CA PRO A 25 -9.35 16.12 18.00
C PRO A 25 -10.69 15.78 17.35
N GLN A 26 -10.95 16.28 16.12
CA GLN A 26 -12.21 16.02 15.40
C GLN A 26 -12.27 14.60 14.83
N ILE A 27 -11.12 13.99 14.52
CA ILE A 27 -11.06 12.60 14.07
C ILE A 27 -11.32 11.65 15.24
N LEU A 28 -10.83 11.99 16.44
CA LEU A 28 -11.10 11.24 17.66
C LEU A 28 -12.57 11.35 18.09
N ASP A 29 -13.16 12.55 18.01
CA ASP A 29 -14.60 12.74 18.26
C ASP A 29 -15.46 11.95 17.24
N GLU A 30 -15.09 11.96 15.96
CA GLU A 30 -15.77 11.17 14.92
C GLU A 30 -15.56 9.65 15.09
N MET A 31 -14.41 9.21 15.61
CA MET A 31 -14.17 7.81 15.97
C MET A 31 -14.99 7.40 17.17
N ASP A 32 -15.08 8.22 18.22
CA ASP A 32 -15.91 7.95 19.40
C ASP A 32 -17.40 7.92 19.04
N ASP A 33 -17.85 8.80 18.16
CA ASP A 33 -19.22 8.78 17.63
C ASP A 33 -19.46 7.57 16.74
N ASN A 34 -18.49 7.12 15.95
CA ASN A 34 -18.58 5.88 15.18
C ASN A 34 -18.56 4.64 16.09
N ILE A 35 -17.78 4.64 17.18
CA ILE A 35 -17.77 3.56 18.18
C ILE A 35 -19.10 3.53 18.92
N ARG A 36 -19.67 4.69 19.30
CA ARG A 36 -21.03 4.76 19.87
C ARG A 36 -22.09 4.32 18.87
N ALA A 37 -21.96 4.70 17.60
CA ALA A 37 -22.89 4.29 16.56
C ALA A 37 -22.81 2.78 16.30
N ALA A 38 -21.61 2.20 16.28
CA ALA A 38 -21.38 0.76 16.16
C ALA A 38 -21.90 0.00 17.38
N ALA A 39 -21.66 0.49 18.60
CA ALA A 39 -22.18 -0.08 19.82
C ALA A 39 -23.72 0.01 19.89
N ALA A 40 -24.30 1.13 19.44
CA ALA A 40 -25.75 1.29 19.33
C ALA A 40 -26.35 0.40 18.24
N ALA A 41 -25.65 0.19 17.12
CA ALA A 41 -26.04 -0.73 16.07
C ALA A 41 -25.98 -2.20 16.55
N ALA A 42 -24.92 -2.58 17.27
CA ALA A 42 -24.80 -3.90 17.89
C ALA A 42 -25.91 -4.14 18.92
N LYS A 43 -26.22 -3.13 19.75
CA LYS A 43 -27.32 -3.22 20.73
C LYS A 43 -28.69 -3.33 20.05
N ARG A 44 -28.94 -2.58 18.97
CA ARG A 44 -30.16 -2.74 18.16
C ARG A 44 -30.24 -4.12 17.51
N ALA A 45 -29.11 -4.68 17.05
CA ALA A 45 -29.07 -6.03 16.49
C ALA A 45 -29.33 -7.10 17.57
N GLU A 46 -28.82 -6.92 18.78
CA GLU A 46 -29.10 -7.78 19.93
C GLU A 46 -30.58 -7.72 20.35
N ASP A 47 -31.16 -6.52 20.44
CA ASP A 47 -32.58 -6.30 20.76
C ASP A 47 -33.50 -6.89 19.67
N ALA A 48 -33.11 -6.78 18.39
CA ALA A 48 -33.81 -7.42 17.28
C ALA A 48 -33.73 -8.95 17.33
N ALA A 49 -32.56 -9.50 17.66
CA ALA A 49 -32.38 -10.94 17.83
C ALA A 49 -33.17 -11.48 19.03
N ARG A 50 -33.22 -10.73 20.14
CA ARG A 50 -34.04 -11.08 21.31
C ARG A 50 -35.54 -11.04 20.97
N SER A 51 -36.00 -9.98 20.33
CA SER A 51 -37.40 -9.85 19.89
C SER A 51 -37.80 -10.96 18.92
N SER A 52 -36.88 -11.37 18.02
CA SER A 52 -37.10 -12.50 17.11
C SER A 52 -37.20 -13.85 17.84
N ARG A 53 -36.36 -14.08 18.87
CA ARG A 53 -36.46 -15.29 19.72
C ARG A 53 -37.75 -15.33 20.52
N GLU A 54 -38.18 -14.19 21.07
CA GLU A 54 -39.44 -14.07 21.79
C GLU A 54 -40.64 -14.32 20.86
N ALA A 55 -40.62 -13.76 19.64
CA ALA A 55 -41.63 -14.01 18.62
C ALA A 55 -41.68 -15.49 18.19
N ALA A 56 -40.54 -16.13 18.00
CA ALA A 56 -40.47 -17.56 17.68
C ALA A 56 -41.00 -18.44 18.83
N THR A 57 -40.70 -18.06 20.07
CA THR A 57 -41.21 -18.76 21.27
C THR A 57 -42.73 -18.60 21.40
N ALA A 58 -43.24 -17.39 21.19
CA ALA A 58 -44.67 -17.10 21.20
C ALA A 58 -45.41 -17.85 20.07
N ALA A 59 -44.83 -17.92 18.87
CA ALA A 59 -45.37 -18.70 17.76
C ALA A 59 -45.41 -20.21 18.07
N THR A 60 -44.37 -20.74 18.72
CA THR A 60 -44.32 -22.15 19.15
C THR A 60 -45.39 -22.44 20.21
N GLN A 61 -45.56 -21.56 21.20
CA GLN A 61 -46.60 -21.70 22.22
C GLN A 61 -48.01 -21.61 21.62
N ALA A 62 -48.24 -20.66 20.70
CA ALA A 62 -49.52 -20.54 19.98
C ALA A 62 -49.83 -21.79 19.14
N SER A 63 -48.83 -22.40 18.51
CA SER A 63 -48.98 -23.67 17.77
C SER A 63 -49.36 -24.83 18.71
N VAL A 64 -48.72 -24.92 19.88
CA VAL A 64 -49.06 -25.94 20.89
C VAL A 64 -50.48 -25.75 21.44
N GLU A 65 -50.90 -24.51 21.69
CA GLU A 65 -52.28 -24.21 22.13
C GLU A 65 -53.31 -24.49 21.03
N ALA A 66 -53.01 -24.17 19.77
CA ALA A 66 -53.85 -24.50 18.63
C ALA A 66 -54.02 -26.03 18.49
N GLY A 67 -52.94 -26.79 18.67
CA GLY A 67 -52.98 -28.25 18.69
C GLY A 67 -53.86 -28.81 19.82
N LYS A 68 -53.79 -28.25 21.03
CA LYS A 68 -54.66 -28.64 22.15
C LYS A 68 -56.14 -28.36 21.86
N ARG A 69 -56.47 -27.18 21.33
CA ARG A 69 -57.85 -26.82 20.97
C ARG A 69 -58.40 -27.70 19.84
N ALA A 70 -57.56 -28.05 18.87
CA ALA A 70 -57.95 -28.98 17.79
C ALA A 70 -58.26 -30.38 18.35
N GLU A 71 -57.46 -30.87 19.30
CA GLU A 71 -57.69 -32.16 19.95
C GLU A 71 -58.93 -32.17 20.86
N GLU A 72 -59.20 -31.06 21.56
CA GLU A 72 -60.43 -30.86 22.34
C GLU A 72 -61.67 -30.81 21.43
N ALA A 73 -61.60 -30.10 20.30
CA ALA A 73 -62.67 -30.07 19.30
C ALA A 73 -62.93 -31.46 18.69
N ARG A 74 -61.87 -32.23 18.42
CA ARG A 74 -61.96 -33.62 17.94
C ARG A 74 -62.71 -34.50 18.95
N LYS A 75 -62.32 -34.46 20.23
CA LYS A 75 -62.98 -35.24 21.30
C LYS A 75 -64.42 -34.80 21.54
N ALA A 76 -64.72 -33.51 21.44
CA ALA A 76 -66.08 -33.00 21.54
C ALA A 76 -66.94 -33.47 20.36
N GLY A 77 -66.38 -33.48 19.14
CA GLY A 77 -67.02 -34.03 17.94
C GLY A 77 -67.28 -35.54 18.04
N GLU A 78 -66.29 -36.32 18.49
CA GLU A 78 -66.44 -37.76 18.74
C GLU A 78 -67.54 -38.05 19.77
N LYS A 79 -67.58 -37.28 20.86
CA LYS A 79 -68.62 -37.41 21.87
C LYS A 79 -70.00 -37.04 21.34
N ALA A 80 -70.12 -35.94 20.61
CA ALA A 80 -71.39 -35.52 20.00
C ALA A 80 -71.91 -36.53 18.97
N ALA A 81 -71.01 -37.11 18.16
CA ALA A 81 -71.36 -38.18 17.22
C ALA A 81 -71.79 -39.47 17.95
N GLY A 82 -71.12 -39.81 19.05
CA GLY A 82 -71.50 -40.93 19.92
C GLY A 82 -72.88 -40.75 20.55
N ASP A 83 -73.14 -39.58 21.14
CA ASP A 83 -74.41 -39.22 21.75
C ASP A 83 -75.55 -39.21 20.72
N ALA A 84 -75.30 -38.68 19.49
CA ALA A 84 -76.26 -38.71 18.40
C ALA A 84 -76.57 -40.14 17.92
N THR A 85 -75.55 -41.01 17.85
CA THR A 85 -75.72 -42.42 17.47
C THR A 85 -76.52 -43.19 18.52
N MET A 86 -76.25 -42.94 19.80
CA MET A 86 -77.06 -43.51 20.90
C MET A 86 -78.51 -43.02 20.86
N ALA A 87 -78.74 -41.72 20.66
CA ALA A 87 -80.08 -41.16 20.55
C ALA A 87 -80.86 -41.75 19.36
N ALA A 88 -80.20 -41.94 18.21
CA ALA A 88 -80.79 -42.59 17.04
C ALA A 88 -81.13 -44.07 17.32
N ALA A 89 -80.24 -44.80 18.01
CA ALA A 89 -80.48 -46.19 18.40
C ALA A 89 -81.65 -46.32 19.40
N GLU A 90 -81.74 -45.43 20.38
CA GLU A 90 -82.87 -45.39 21.32
C GLU A 90 -84.19 -45.04 20.64
N ALA A 91 -84.18 -44.09 19.69
CA ALA A 91 -85.36 -43.74 18.89
C ALA A 91 -85.82 -44.93 18.04
N ALA A 92 -84.89 -45.63 17.39
CA ALA A 92 -85.17 -46.85 16.61
C ALA A 92 -85.74 -47.96 17.50
N ALA A 93 -85.18 -48.18 18.70
CA ALA A 93 -85.69 -49.18 19.64
C ALA A 93 -87.09 -48.84 20.17
N LYS A 94 -87.39 -47.56 20.42
CA LYS A 94 -88.74 -47.10 20.78
C LYS A 94 -89.72 -47.29 19.63
N ALA A 95 -89.33 -46.97 18.41
CA ALA A 95 -90.14 -47.19 17.22
C ALA A 95 -90.46 -48.68 17.00
N GLU A 96 -89.46 -49.57 17.17
CA GLU A 96 -89.66 -51.01 17.09
C GLU A 96 -90.65 -51.51 18.15
N LYS A 97 -90.54 -51.01 19.39
CA LYS A 97 -91.48 -51.36 20.47
C LYS A 97 -92.91 -50.89 20.16
N ILE A 98 -93.08 -49.65 19.71
CA ILE A 98 -94.40 -49.12 19.33
C ILE A 98 -95.00 -49.94 18.17
N ALA A 99 -94.19 -50.34 17.19
CA ALA A 99 -94.63 -51.18 16.09
C ALA A 99 -95.09 -52.57 16.58
N LYS A 100 -94.36 -53.20 17.52
CA LYS A 100 -94.78 -54.49 18.13
C LYS A 100 -96.08 -54.35 18.91
N ASP A 101 -96.20 -53.31 19.74
CA ASP A 101 -97.42 -53.05 20.53
C ASP A 101 -98.63 -52.81 19.60
N ALA A 102 -98.43 -52.11 18.48
CA ALA A 102 -99.46 -51.89 17.47
C ALA A 102 -99.87 -53.18 16.72
N ILE A 103 -98.91 -54.05 16.38
CA ILE A 103 -99.19 -55.37 15.77
C ILE A 103 -100.00 -56.23 16.75
N GLU A 104 -99.59 -56.33 18.02
CA GLU A 104 -100.35 -57.08 19.02
C GLU A 104 -101.77 -56.53 19.22
N ALA A 105 -101.94 -55.21 19.20
CA ALA A 105 -103.26 -54.59 19.29
C ALA A 105 -104.14 -54.93 18.08
N ALA A 106 -103.56 -54.93 16.87
CA ALA A 106 -104.24 -55.32 15.64
C ALA A 106 -104.63 -56.81 15.64
N GLU A 107 -103.75 -57.70 16.11
CA GLU A 107 -104.04 -59.13 16.24
C GLU A 107 -105.16 -59.41 17.24
N ARG A 108 -105.16 -58.72 18.39
CA ARG A 108 -106.25 -58.81 19.37
C ARG A 108 -107.58 -58.29 18.81
N ALA A 109 -107.55 -57.25 17.99
CA ALA A 109 -108.74 -56.74 17.31
C ALA A 109 -109.27 -57.73 16.25
N ALA A 110 -108.37 -58.33 15.47
CA ALA A 110 -108.71 -59.37 14.50
C ALA A 110 -109.32 -60.61 15.17
N ALA A 111 -108.74 -61.10 16.27
CA ALA A 111 -109.26 -62.23 17.03
C ALA A 111 -110.67 -61.97 17.60
N LYS A 112 -110.92 -60.75 18.11
CA LYS A 112 -112.26 -60.34 18.56
C LYS A 112 -113.26 -60.26 17.41
N SER A 113 -112.82 -59.85 16.23
CA SER A 113 -113.65 -59.84 15.02
C SER A 113 -114.05 -61.26 14.62
N GLU A 114 -113.12 -62.22 14.65
CA GLU A 114 -113.43 -63.63 14.35
C GLU A 114 -114.40 -64.25 15.37
N GLU A 115 -114.27 -63.93 16.66
CA GLU A 115 -115.18 -64.40 17.70
C GLU A 115 -116.60 -63.85 17.51
N ALA A 116 -116.73 -62.57 17.14
CA ALA A 116 -118.02 -61.96 16.80
C ALA A 116 -118.65 -62.57 15.53
N ASP A 117 -117.82 -62.91 14.54
CA ASP A 117 -118.27 -63.54 13.29
C ASP A 117 -118.77 -64.98 13.54
N LYS A 118 -118.09 -65.72 14.43
CA LYS A 118 -118.51 -67.05 14.88
C LYS A 118 -119.84 -67.00 15.65
N SER A 119 -119.98 -66.08 16.60
CA SER A 119 -121.23 -65.91 17.36
C SER A 119 -122.41 -65.52 16.45
N SER A 120 -122.15 -64.79 15.36
CA SER A 120 -123.18 -64.41 14.38
C SER A 120 -123.66 -65.61 13.56
N ARG A 121 -122.75 -66.53 13.20
CA ARG A 121 -123.10 -67.78 12.50
C ARG A 121 -123.91 -68.73 13.40
N ASP A 122 -123.53 -68.86 14.67
CA ASP A 122 -124.24 -69.72 15.62
C ASP A 122 -125.68 -69.21 15.86
N ALA A 123 -125.87 -67.89 15.96
CA ALA A 123 -127.19 -67.27 16.06
C ALA A 123 -128.06 -67.50 14.81
N ALA A 124 -127.47 -67.40 13.61
CA ALA A 124 -128.16 -67.68 12.35
C ALA A 124 -128.58 -69.16 12.22
N GLN A 125 -127.76 -70.08 12.74
CA GLN A 125 -128.04 -71.52 12.69
C GLN A 125 -129.15 -71.91 13.69
N ALA A 126 -129.18 -71.30 14.87
CA ALA A 126 -130.25 -71.46 15.85
C ALA A 126 -131.61 -70.96 15.31
N ALA A 127 -131.62 -69.82 14.60
CA ALA A 127 -132.82 -69.29 13.94
C ALA A 127 -133.36 -70.23 12.84
N LYS A 128 -132.47 -70.87 12.08
CA LYS A 128 -132.83 -71.85 11.04
C LYS A 128 -133.49 -73.11 11.63
N LEU A 129 -132.97 -73.62 12.74
CA LEU A 129 -133.55 -74.77 13.45
C LEU A 129 -134.95 -74.46 13.99
N ALA A 130 -135.12 -73.30 14.65
CA ALA A 130 -136.42 -72.86 15.14
C ALA A 130 -137.48 -72.70 14.03
N ALA A 131 -137.07 -72.21 12.85
CA ALA A 131 -137.94 -72.12 11.69
C ALA A 131 -138.39 -73.50 11.15
N SER A 132 -137.50 -74.49 11.16
CA SER A 132 -137.83 -75.85 10.69
C SER A 132 -138.77 -76.62 11.62
N GLU A 133 -138.68 -76.39 12.93
CA GLU A 133 -139.59 -76.97 13.93
C GLU A 133 -140.99 -76.32 13.90
N ALA A 134 -141.07 -75.04 13.53
CA ALA A 134 -142.33 -74.33 13.34
C ALA A 134 -143.11 -74.86 12.11
N VAL A 135 -142.41 -75.19 11.01
CA VAL A 135 -143.01 -75.74 9.79
C VAL A 135 -143.57 -77.15 10.02
N THR A 136 -142.86 -78.01 10.75
CA THR A 136 -143.33 -79.38 11.05
C THR A 136 -144.53 -79.42 12.00
N LYS A 137 -144.62 -78.45 12.94
CA LYS A 137 -145.82 -78.28 13.79
C LYS A 137 -147.01 -77.70 13.01
N ALA A 138 -146.77 -76.87 12.00
CA ALA A 138 -147.82 -76.34 11.13
C ALA A 138 -148.42 -77.41 10.21
N GLU A 139 -147.62 -78.37 9.73
CA GLU A 139 -148.08 -79.47 8.86
C GLU A 139 -148.92 -80.51 9.62
N GLN A 140 -148.63 -80.77 10.89
CA GLN A 140 -149.43 -81.68 11.74
C GLN A 140 -150.79 -81.07 12.13
N ALA A 141 -150.88 -79.75 12.23
CA ALA A 141 -152.14 -79.05 12.48
C ALA A 141 -153.08 -79.03 11.25
N GLY A 142 -152.53 -79.09 10.03
CA GLY A 142 -153.28 -79.02 8.78
C GLY A 142 -154.16 -80.25 8.46
N ALA A 143 -153.86 -81.42 9.01
CA ALA A 143 -154.62 -82.65 8.74
C ALA A 143 -155.95 -82.74 9.52
N ILE A 144 -156.02 -82.09 10.69
CA ILE A 144 -157.21 -82.08 11.56
C ILE A 144 -158.20 -80.99 11.11
N ALA A 145 -157.69 -79.89 10.54
CA ALA A 145 -158.45 -78.69 10.17
C ALA A 145 -159.44 -78.84 8.99
N LYS A 146 -159.41 -79.96 8.24
CA LYS A 146 -160.28 -80.17 7.07
C LYS A 146 -161.74 -80.48 7.44
N SER A 147 -161.99 -80.94 8.67
CA SER A 147 -163.34 -81.19 9.20
C SER A 147 -163.95 -79.96 9.89
N ASP A 148 -163.11 -79.02 10.34
CA ASP A 148 -163.52 -77.75 10.96
C ASP A 148 -163.60 -76.59 9.95
N ALA A 149 -163.30 -76.87 8.67
CA ALA A 149 -163.07 -75.92 7.60
C ALA A 149 -164.21 -74.92 7.32
N ASP A 150 -165.47 -75.28 7.58
CA ASP A 150 -166.61 -74.38 7.34
C ASP A 150 -166.89 -73.42 8.50
N ALA A 151 -166.43 -73.72 9.72
CA ALA A 151 -166.41 -72.78 10.85
C ALA A 151 -165.07 -72.02 10.93
N ALA A 152 -163.99 -72.62 10.42
CA ALA A 152 -162.64 -72.07 10.39
C ALA A 152 -162.47 -70.92 9.38
N ALA A 153 -163.26 -70.84 8.31
CA ALA A 153 -163.10 -69.79 7.30
C ALA A 153 -163.26 -68.36 7.86
N LYS A 154 -164.08 -68.18 8.90
CA LYS A 154 -164.32 -66.86 9.52
C LYS A 154 -163.31 -66.52 10.63
N ALA A 155 -162.88 -67.52 11.41
CA ALA A 155 -161.81 -67.34 12.42
C ALA A 155 -160.41 -67.22 11.77
N ALA A 156 -160.19 -67.86 10.61
CA ALA A 156 -158.93 -67.79 9.86
C ALA A 156 -158.65 -66.38 9.31
N GLN A 157 -159.68 -65.60 9.01
CA GLN A 157 -159.50 -64.24 8.49
C GLN A 157 -158.99 -63.27 9.58
N GLU A 158 -159.40 -63.47 10.85
CA GLU A 158 -158.93 -62.69 11.99
C GLU A 158 -157.56 -63.16 12.49
N ALA A 159 -157.31 -64.48 12.53
CA ALA A 159 -156.01 -65.04 12.91
C ALA A 159 -154.90 -64.73 11.88
N ALA A 160 -155.21 -64.71 10.58
CA ALA A 160 -154.26 -64.31 9.54
C ALA A 160 -153.90 -62.82 9.63
N ALA A 161 -154.85 -61.96 10.00
CA ALA A 161 -154.60 -60.53 10.20
C ALA A 161 -153.72 -60.25 11.43
N GLU A 162 -153.92 -60.99 12.54
CA GLU A 162 -153.08 -60.85 13.73
C GLU A 162 -151.69 -61.47 13.56
N ALA A 163 -151.58 -62.61 12.87
CA ALA A 163 -150.30 -63.21 12.52
C ALA A 163 -149.49 -62.32 11.57
N SER A 164 -150.13 -61.67 10.60
CA SER A 164 -149.47 -60.74 9.69
C SER A 164 -148.98 -59.48 10.43
N ARG A 165 -149.74 -58.95 11.40
CA ARG A 165 -149.30 -57.84 12.26
C ARG A 165 -148.09 -58.20 13.12
N LYS A 166 -148.09 -59.36 13.78
CA LYS A 166 -146.96 -59.82 14.61
C LYS A 166 -145.72 -60.14 13.77
N ALA A 167 -145.90 -60.66 12.56
CA ALA A 167 -144.81 -60.86 11.60
C ALA A 167 -144.21 -59.53 11.11
N GLU A 168 -145.04 -58.50 10.87
CA GLU A 168 -144.57 -57.16 10.52
C GLU A 168 -143.79 -56.48 11.68
N GLU A 169 -144.27 -56.62 12.92
CA GLU A 169 -143.58 -56.09 14.10
C GLU A 169 -142.23 -56.79 14.33
N ALA A 170 -142.18 -58.11 14.19
CA ALA A 170 -140.94 -58.88 14.28
C ALA A 170 -139.95 -58.52 13.14
N ALA A 171 -140.44 -58.34 11.92
CA ALA A 171 -139.62 -57.92 10.78
C ALA A 171 -139.07 -56.50 10.97
N ARG A 172 -139.86 -55.56 11.52
CA ARG A 172 -139.40 -54.21 11.85
C ARG A 172 -138.35 -54.20 12.96
N ALA A 173 -138.55 -55.00 14.01
CA ALA A 173 -137.56 -55.13 15.09
C ALA A 173 -136.24 -55.73 14.60
N ALA A 174 -136.30 -56.76 13.75
CA ALA A 174 -135.11 -57.36 13.13
C ALA A 174 -134.39 -56.38 12.18
N ALA A 175 -135.15 -55.62 11.37
CA ALA A 175 -134.57 -54.60 10.49
C ALA A 175 -133.90 -53.46 11.28
N MET A 176 -134.49 -53.03 12.40
CA MET A 176 -133.87 -52.03 13.29
C MET A 176 -132.59 -52.55 13.94
N ALA A 177 -132.58 -53.78 14.43
CA ALA A 177 -131.37 -54.38 15.01
C ALA A 177 -130.24 -54.55 13.97
N ALA A 178 -130.58 -54.95 12.74
CA ALA A 178 -129.62 -55.04 11.64
C ALA A 178 -129.07 -53.65 11.23
N ALA A 179 -129.93 -52.63 11.20
CA ALA A 179 -129.52 -51.26 10.91
C ALA A 179 -128.60 -50.68 12.00
N ASP A 180 -128.90 -50.93 13.29
CA ASP A 180 -128.05 -50.51 14.40
C ASP A 180 -126.70 -51.25 14.42
N ALA A 181 -126.67 -52.54 14.04
CA ALA A 181 -125.44 -53.30 13.92
C ALA A 181 -124.58 -52.79 12.74
N ALA A 182 -125.19 -52.54 11.58
CA ALA A 182 -124.51 -51.97 10.42
C ALA A 182 -123.91 -50.59 10.75
N LYS A 183 -124.68 -49.72 11.41
CA LYS A 183 -124.21 -48.39 11.83
C LYS A 183 -123.02 -48.46 12.80
N LYS A 184 -123.05 -49.37 13.77
CA LYS A 184 -121.93 -49.57 14.70
C LYS A 184 -120.70 -50.14 14.00
N SER A 185 -120.88 -50.97 12.98
CA SER A 185 -119.78 -51.48 12.16
C SER A 185 -119.16 -50.37 11.31
N ASP A 186 -119.97 -49.52 10.68
CA ASP A 186 -119.49 -48.36 9.93
C ASP A 186 -118.74 -47.36 10.82
N ASP A 187 -119.24 -47.11 12.04
CA ASP A 187 -118.57 -46.25 13.01
C ASP A 187 -117.23 -46.85 13.50
N ALA A 188 -117.12 -48.18 13.58
CA ALA A 188 -115.87 -48.86 13.92
C ALA A 188 -114.85 -48.80 12.77
N VAL A 189 -115.30 -48.96 11.52
CA VAL A 189 -114.46 -48.82 10.33
C VAL A 189 -113.92 -47.39 10.23
N LYS A 190 -114.78 -46.37 10.40
CA LYS A 190 -114.34 -44.96 10.39
C LYS A 190 -113.29 -44.65 11.45
N ARG A 191 -113.46 -45.14 12.67
CA ARG A 191 -112.44 -44.95 13.73
C ARG A 191 -111.13 -45.68 13.42
N ALA A 192 -111.18 -46.84 12.77
CA ALA A 192 -109.99 -47.55 12.34
C ALA A 192 -109.26 -46.80 11.21
N GLU A 193 -110.01 -46.21 10.27
CA GLU A 193 -109.46 -45.37 9.20
C GLU A 193 -108.84 -44.08 9.76
N GLU A 194 -109.50 -43.40 10.69
CA GLU A 194 -108.97 -42.21 11.39
C GLU A 194 -107.70 -42.54 12.17
N ALA A 195 -107.65 -43.67 12.88
CA ALA A 195 -106.46 -44.11 13.60
C ALA A 195 -105.31 -44.46 12.63
N ALA A 196 -105.61 -45.11 11.51
CA ALA A 196 -104.61 -45.42 10.49
C ALA A 196 -104.06 -44.16 9.79
N ALA A 197 -104.92 -43.16 9.55
CA ALA A 197 -104.52 -41.87 8.98
C ALA A 197 -103.61 -41.11 9.95
N ALA A 198 -103.99 -41.00 11.23
CA ALA A 198 -103.16 -40.37 12.26
C ALA A 198 -101.81 -41.08 12.45
N ALA A 199 -101.78 -42.41 12.36
CA ALA A 199 -100.53 -43.18 12.42
C ALA A 199 -99.61 -42.93 11.21
N ARG A 200 -100.18 -42.78 10.00
CA ARG A 200 -99.42 -42.41 8.80
C ARG A 200 -98.85 -41.00 8.90
N GLU A 201 -99.66 -40.03 9.32
CA GLU A 201 -99.23 -38.64 9.48
C GLU A 201 -98.11 -38.50 10.54
N ALA A 202 -98.22 -39.24 11.65
CA ALA A 202 -97.17 -39.31 12.66
C ALA A 202 -95.89 -39.97 12.12
N SER A 203 -96.01 -41.04 11.32
CA SER A 203 -94.87 -41.69 10.69
C SER A 203 -94.19 -40.79 9.65
N GLU A 204 -94.96 -40.08 8.83
CA GLU A 204 -94.43 -39.14 7.83
C GLU A 204 -93.72 -37.96 8.49
N SER A 205 -94.30 -37.40 9.56
CA SER A 205 -93.65 -36.35 10.36
C SER A 205 -92.35 -36.85 10.99
N ALA A 206 -92.32 -38.06 11.56
CA ALA A 206 -91.11 -38.63 12.14
C ALA A 206 -90.03 -38.91 11.09
N ILE A 207 -90.41 -39.35 9.88
CA ILE A 207 -89.48 -39.55 8.76
C ILE A 207 -88.91 -38.20 8.31
N GLN A 208 -89.73 -37.16 8.23
CA GLN A 208 -89.29 -35.83 7.85
C GLN A 208 -88.32 -35.23 8.89
N GLU A 209 -88.62 -35.33 10.18
CA GLU A 209 -87.72 -34.89 11.25
C GLU A 209 -86.40 -35.66 11.26
N ALA A 210 -86.43 -36.97 11.02
CA ALA A 210 -85.23 -37.78 10.89
C ALA A 210 -84.39 -37.39 9.67
N ALA A 211 -85.03 -37.14 8.52
CA ALA A 211 -84.35 -36.68 7.31
C ALA A 211 -83.71 -35.30 7.50
N GLU A 212 -84.39 -34.37 8.17
CA GLU A 212 -83.84 -33.06 8.52
C GLU A 212 -82.67 -33.17 9.51
N ALA A 213 -82.75 -34.08 10.47
CA ALA A 213 -81.65 -34.33 11.41
C ALA A 213 -80.40 -34.89 10.71
N VAL A 214 -80.59 -35.82 9.76
CA VAL A 214 -79.50 -36.35 8.92
C VAL A 214 -78.90 -35.25 8.06
N ALA A 215 -79.73 -34.43 7.38
CA ALA A 215 -79.24 -33.34 6.55
C ALA A 215 -78.42 -32.30 7.34
N ARG A 216 -78.84 -31.97 8.58
CA ARG A 216 -78.07 -31.09 9.48
C ARG A 216 -76.75 -31.73 9.93
N ALA A 217 -76.74 -33.03 10.16
CA ALA A 217 -75.52 -33.77 10.51
C ALA A 217 -74.54 -33.82 9.32
N GLU A 218 -75.02 -34.00 8.10
CA GLU A 218 -74.21 -33.96 6.88
C GLU A 218 -73.63 -32.56 6.63
N ASP A 219 -74.43 -31.50 6.78
CA ASP A 219 -73.94 -30.11 6.65
C ASP A 219 -72.89 -29.77 7.72
N ALA A 220 -73.09 -30.25 8.96
CA ALA A 220 -72.10 -30.10 10.04
C ALA A 220 -70.81 -30.87 9.74
N ALA A 221 -70.91 -32.10 9.20
CA ALA A 221 -69.75 -32.90 8.81
C ALA A 221 -68.97 -32.26 7.66
N LEU A 222 -69.65 -31.71 6.65
CA LEU A 222 -69.02 -31.01 5.54
C LEU A 222 -68.29 -29.74 6.01
N LYS A 223 -68.91 -28.94 6.89
CA LYS A 223 -68.26 -27.76 7.49
C LYS A 223 -67.04 -28.13 8.35
N ALA A 224 -67.12 -29.24 9.07
CA ALA A 224 -65.97 -29.76 9.83
C ALA A 224 -64.84 -30.22 8.90
N GLU A 225 -65.17 -30.90 7.79
CA GLU A 225 -64.19 -31.30 6.79
C GLU A 225 -63.52 -30.09 6.12
N GLU A 226 -64.30 -29.07 5.74
CA GLU A 226 -63.77 -27.83 5.15
C GLU A 226 -62.84 -27.10 6.13
N THR A 227 -63.22 -27.02 7.40
CA THR A 227 -62.38 -26.44 8.47
C THR A 227 -61.07 -27.22 8.63
N ALA A 228 -61.13 -28.56 8.61
CA ALA A 228 -59.95 -29.41 8.69
C ALA A 228 -59.03 -29.26 7.46
N ARG A 229 -59.60 -29.16 6.25
CA ARG A 229 -58.84 -28.90 5.02
C ARG A 229 -58.16 -27.53 5.06
N ASN A 230 -58.87 -26.49 5.48
CA ASN A 230 -58.32 -25.13 5.60
C ASN A 230 -57.20 -25.07 6.65
N ALA A 231 -57.37 -25.74 7.79
CA ALA A 231 -56.32 -25.86 8.80
C ALA A 231 -55.08 -26.60 8.27
N ARG A 232 -55.29 -27.68 7.50
CA ARG A 232 -54.19 -28.42 6.85
C ARG A 232 -53.46 -27.56 5.82
N TYR A 233 -54.17 -26.83 4.96
CA TYR A 233 -53.55 -25.93 4.00
C TYR A 233 -52.73 -24.82 4.68
N ALA A 234 -53.26 -24.22 5.75
CA ALA A 234 -52.53 -23.22 6.52
C ALA A 234 -51.25 -23.79 7.18
N ALA A 235 -51.32 -25.04 7.69
CA ALA A 235 -50.16 -25.72 8.25
C ALA A 235 -49.11 -26.08 7.19
N GLU A 236 -49.53 -26.57 6.01
CA GLU A 236 -48.64 -26.87 4.89
C GLU A 236 -47.97 -25.58 4.34
N GLU A 237 -48.72 -24.47 4.24
CA GLU A 237 -48.16 -23.18 3.83
C GLU A 237 -47.16 -22.63 4.86
N ALA A 238 -47.45 -22.77 6.15
CA ALA A 238 -46.54 -22.39 7.22
C ALA A 238 -45.25 -23.23 7.22
N ALA A 239 -45.37 -24.55 7.02
CA ALA A 239 -44.23 -25.45 6.90
C ALA A 239 -43.35 -25.09 5.69
N ARG A 240 -43.97 -24.83 4.53
CA ARG A 240 -43.24 -24.42 3.32
C ARG A 240 -42.50 -23.09 3.51
N LYS A 241 -43.14 -22.10 4.16
CA LYS A 241 -42.47 -20.82 4.49
C LYS A 241 -41.30 -21.03 5.45
N ALA A 242 -41.40 -21.95 6.40
CA ALA A 242 -40.30 -22.27 7.30
C ALA A 242 -39.12 -22.94 6.57
N GLU A 243 -39.39 -23.84 5.62
CA GLU A 243 -38.35 -24.45 4.77
C GLU A 243 -37.68 -23.43 3.84
N GLU A 244 -38.46 -22.52 3.23
CA GLU A 244 -37.92 -21.43 2.41
C GLU A 244 -37.02 -20.49 3.22
N LEU A 245 -37.38 -20.19 4.47
CA LEU A 245 -36.55 -19.39 5.38
C LEU A 245 -35.28 -20.13 5.84
N ASP A 246 -35.35 -21.44 6.13
CA ASP A 246 -34.17 -22.24 6.48
C ASP A 246 -33.20 -22.32 5.30
N LEU A 247 -33.70 -22.51 4.07
CA LEU A 247 -32.88 -22.52 2.87
C LEU A 247 -32.20 -21.16 2.66
N ALA A 248 -32.96 -20.05 2.74
CA ALA A 248 -32.41 -18.70 2.61
C ALA A 248 -31.35 -18.40 3.69
N ALA A 249 -31.55 -18.87 4.92
CA ALA A 249 -30.58 -18.73 6.00
C ALA A 249 -29.29 -19.51 5.71
N ARG A 250 -29.39 -20.74 5.19
CA ARG A 250 -28.23 -21.55 4.80
C ARG A 250 -27.47 -20.93 3.63
N GLU A 251 -28.17 -20.43 2.61
CA GLU A 251 -27.56 -19.71 1.49
C GLU A 251 -26.81 -18.45 1.94
N ALA A 252 -27.42 -17.66 2.83
CA ALA A 252 -26.78 -16.48 3.41
C ALA A 252 -25.51 -16.83 4.22
N VAL A 253 -25.55 -17.90 5.02
CA VAL A 253 -24.37 -18.39 5.76
C VAL A 253 -23.29 -18.90 4.80
N ALA A 254 -23.66 -19.63 3.75
CA ALA A 254 -22.71 -20.12 2.75
C ALA A 254 -22.05 -18.95 1.98
N GLU A 255 -22.80 -17.91 1.63
CA GLU A 255 -22.25 -16.71 1.00
C GLU A 255 -21.30 -15.95 1.94
N LEU A 256 -21.65 -15.81 3.22
CA LEU A 256 -20.78 -15.19 4.22
C LEU A 256 -19.48 -15.98 4.41
N LEU A 257 -19.56 -17.32 4.47
CA LEU A 257 -18.38 -18.18 4.55
C LEU A 257 -17.49 -18.04 3.31
N LYS A 258 -18.08 -18.01 2.11
CA LYS A 258 -17.33 -17.78 0.87
C LYS A 258 -16.61 -16.43 0.88
N ARG A 259 -17.29 -15.36 1.30
CA ARG A 259 -16.68 -14.02 1.42
C ARG A 259 -15.55 -14.00 2.47
N ALA A 260 -15.71 -14.71 3.59
CA ALA A 260 -14.67 -14.84 4.60
C ALA A 260 -13.45 -15.60 4.06
N GLN A 261 -13.66 -16.68 3.29
CA GLN A 261 -12.60 -17.43 2.63
C GLN A 261 -11.85 -16.58 1.58
N GLU A 262 -12.57 -15.84 0.74
CA GLU A 262 -11.96 -14.91 -0.23
C GLU A 262 -11.19 -13.75 0.44
N ALA A 263 -11.65 -13.29 1.60
CA ALA A 263 -10.93 -12.29 2.39
C ALA A 263 -9.64 -12.88 2.99
N ALA A 264 -9.71 -14.09 3.56
CA ALA A 264 -8.55 -14.79 4.11
C ALA A 264 -7.49 -15.10 3.05
N ALA A 265 -7.91 -15.60 1.87
CA ALA A 265 -6.99 -15.86 0.76
C ALA A 265 -6.30 -14.59 0.24
N ARG A 266 -7.02 -13.46 0.20
CA ARG A 266 -6.43 -12.16 -0.18
C ARG A 266 -5.42 -11.65 0.86
N ALA A 267 -5.75 -11.79 2.15
CA ALA A 267 -4.85 -11.40 3.23
C ALA A 267 -3.59 -12.28 3.27
N GLU A 268 -3.73 -13.59 3.06
CA GLU A 268 -2.61 -14.53 2.89
C GLU A 268 -1.69 -14.11 1.74
N ALA A 269 -2.25 -13.84 0.55
CA ALA A 269 -1.47 -13.41 -0.60
C ALA A 269 -0.74 -12.07 -0.36
N ALA A 270 -1.41 -11.11 0.30
CA ALA A 270 -0.79 -9.84 0.68
C ALA A 270 0.38 -10.03 1.65
N ALA A 271 0.24 -10.89 2.65
CA ALA A 271 1.30 -11.22 3.61
C ALA A 271 2.52 -11.87 2.92
N ILE A 272 2.29 -12.79 1.98
CA ILE A 272 3.36 -13.44 1.20
C ILE A 272 4.11 -12.41 0.34
N ILE A 273 3.39 -11.57 -0.42
CA ILE A 273 4.01 -10.53 -1.26
C ILE A 273 4.80 -9.53 -0.41
N ALA A 274 4.26 -9.14 0.75
CA ALA A 274 4.93 -8.21 1.65
C ALA A 274 6.22 -8.81 2.22
N LYS A 275 6.20 -10.10 2.61
CA LYS A 275 7.38 -10.85 3.04
C LYS A 275 8.45 -10.90 1.95
N GLU A 276 8.10 -11.26 0.72
CA GLU A 276 9.05 -11.33 -0.40
C GLU A 276 9.69 -9.97 -0.72
N SER A 277 8.89 -8.89 -0.64
CA SER A 277 9.35 -7.51 -0.81
C SER A 277 10.36 -7.11 0.26
N VAL A 278 10.09 -7.50 1.51
CA VAL A 278 11.00 -7.32 2.65
C VAL A 278 12.30 -8.11 2.46
N ASP A 279 12.23 -9.40 2.13
CA ASP A 279 13.41 -10.25 1.95
C ASP A 279 14.34 -9.70 0.85
N SER A 280 13.75 -9.22 -0.25
CA SER A 280 14.48 -8.55 -1.33
C SER A 280 15.18 -7.27 -0.85
N ALA A 281 14.50 -6.43 -0.06
CA ALA A 281 15.06 -5.20 0.48
C ALA A 281 16.17 -5.46 1.52
N VAL A 282 16.01 -6.48 2.37
CA VAL A 282 17.05 -6.92 3.32
C VAL A 282 18.29 -7.44 2.59
N SER A 283 18.11 -8.18 1.50
CA SER A 283 19.23 -8.60 0.63
C SER A 283 19.99 -7.42 0.03
N GLN A 284 19.27 -6.40 -0.45
CA GLN A 284 19.88 -5.14 -0.91
C GLN A 284 20.61 -4.41 0.23
N SER A 285 20.05 -4.42 1.46
CA SER A 285 20.72 -3.85 2.64
C SER A 285 22.06 -4.51 2.94
N ASN A 286 22.16 -5.84 2.80
CA ASN A 286 23.43 -6.52 3.00
C ASN A 286 24.50 -6.07 2.00
N ASN A 287 24.11 -5.81 0.75
CA ASN A 287 25.01 -5.27 -0.27
C ASN A 287 25.44 -3.83 0.03
N ILE A 288 24.52 -2.93 0.39
CA ILE A 288 24.88 -1.54 0.74
C ILE A 288 25.75 -1.50 2.01
N ASN A 289 25.48 -2.37 2.99
CA ASN A 289 26.24 -2.46 4.22
C ASN A 289 27.71 -2.81 3.96
N LYS A 290 27.98 -3.67 2.97
CA LYS A 290 29.35 -3.96 2.55
C LYS A 290 30.01 -2.75 1.88
N GLN A 291 29.28 -2.03 1.02
CA GLN A 291 29.78 -0.81 0.37
C GLN A 291 30.07 0.32 1.38
N LEU A 292 29.26 0.42 2.44
CA LEU A 292 29.46 1.35 3.55
C LEU A 292 30.75 1.03 4.31
N ASP A 293 30.94 -0.24 4.70
CA ASP A 293 32.17 -0.69 5.38
C ASP A 293 33.42 -0.44 4.51
N ASP A 294 33.35 -0.80 3.23
CA ASP A 294 34.43 -0.58 2.26
C ASP A 294 34.73 0.92 2.08
N SER A 295 33.71 1.77 2.09
CA SER A 295 33.88 3.23 1.98
C SER A 295 34.56 3.82 3.21
N VAL A 296 34.17 3.40 4.43
CA VAL A 296 34.85 3.80 5.68
C VAL A 296 36.31 3.34 5.68
N LYS A 297 36.59 2.11 5.25
CA LYS A 297 37.97 1.60 5.16
C LYS A 297 38.82 2.41 4.17
N ASN A 298 38.28 2.72 3.00
CA ASN A 298 38.97 3.52 1.99
C ASN A 298 39.26 4.95 2.49
N VAL A 299 38.31 5.56 3.21
CA VAL A 299 38.52 6.86 3.86
C VAL A 299 39.68 6.78 4.85
N LYS A 300 39.70 5.80 5.74
CA LYS A 300 40.79 5.62 6.72
C LYS A 300 42.14 5.46 6.02
N THR A 301 42.23 4.66 4.96
CA THR A 301 43.45 4.51 4.16
C THR A 301 43.87 5.83 3.51
N ALA A 302 42.94 6.62 2.97
CA ALA A 302 43.25 7.91 2.37
C ALA A 302 43.73 8.93 3.41
N GLN A 303 43.10 8.99 4.59
CA GLN A 303 43.54 9.81 5.72
C GLN A 303 44.96 9.44 6.16
N THR A 304 45.27 8.15 6.35
CA THR A 304 46.64 7.70 6.68
C THR A 304 47.66 8.09 5.60
N ASN A 305 47.30 8.00 4.32
CA ASN A 305 48.18 8.44 3.23
C ASN A 305 48.41 9.96 3.25
N LEU A 306 47.38 10.74 3.59
CA LEU A 306 47.48 12.19 3.74
C LEU A 306 48.37 12.59 4.93
N GLU A 307 48.26 11.90 6.05
CA GLU A 307 49.10 12.10 7.23
C GLU A 307 50.58 11.79 6.95
N ASN A 308 50.85 10.71 6.23
CA ASN A 308 52.21 10.26 5.92
C ASN A 308 52.88 11.06 4.80
N ASN A 309 52.09 11.60 3.86
CA ASN A 309 52.61 12.35 2.72
C ASN A 309 51.67 13.52 2.41
N LEU A 310 51.95 14.68 3.02
CA LEU A 310 51.16 15.89 2.80
C LEU A 310 51.44 16.47 1.40
N SER A 311 50.52 16.23 0.46
CA SER A 311 50.61 16.72 -0.92
C SER A 311 49.23 17.09 -1.46
N ALA A 312 49.17 17.85 -2.55
CA ALA A 312 47.90 18.20 -3.19
C ALA A 312 47.17 16.93 -3.70
N GLU A 313 47.92 15.94 -4.19
CA GLU A 313 47.35 14.69 -4.69
C GLU A 313 46.75 13.84 -3.57
N THR A 314 47.45 13.68 -2.45
CA THR A 314 46.92 12.94 -1.29
C THR A 314 45.74 13.66 -0.66
N ALA A 315 45.74 15.00 -0.61
CA ALA A 315 44.58 15.76 -0.13
C ALA A 315 43.37 15.58 -1.05
N SER A 316 43.57 15.63 -2.38
CA SER A 316 42.51 15.39 -3.37
C SER A 316 41.93 13.98 -3.26
N LYS A 317 42.78 12.94 -3.12
CA LYS A 317 42.34 11.55 -2.94
C LYS A 317 41.52 11.36 -1.66
N THR A 318 41.88 12.05 -0.58
CA THR A 318 41.13 12.02 0.69
C THR A 318 39.78 12.72 0.56
N ASP A 319 39.71 13.88 -0.12
CA ASP A 319 38.44 14.56 -0.41
C ASP A 319 37.53 13.70 -1.30
N GLU A 320 38.06 13.08 -2.34
CA GLU A 320 37.30 12.17 -3.22
C GLU A 320 36.77 10.95 -2.47
N ALA A 321 37.60 10.34 -1.61
CA ALA A 321 37.19 9.23 -0.75
C ALA A 321 36.06 9.65 0.21
N GLY A 322 36.19 10.83 0.84
CA GLY A 322 35.17 11.38 1.72
C GLY A 322 33.85 11.66 0.99
N LYS A 323 33.89 12.30 -0.18
CA LYS A 323 32.72 12.53 -1.04
C LYS A 323 32.07 11.24 -1.53
N LYS A 324 32.87 10.19 -1.80
CA LYS A 324 32.34 8.87 -2.16
C LYS A 324 31.64 8.22 -0.97
N ALA A 325 32.24 8.25 0.23
CA ALA A 325 31.63 7.72 1.45
C ALA A 325 30.28 8.38 1.74
N LYS A 326 30.19 9.72 1.64
CA LYS A 326 28.93 10.46 1.79
C LYS A 326 27.85 10.06 0.77
N ARG A 327 28.23 9.82 -0.49
CA ARG A 327 27.27 9.35 -1.52
C ARG A 327 26.73 7.96 -1.19
N VAL A 328 27.58 7.05 -0.71
CA VAL A 328 27.16 5.71 -0.29
C VAL A 328 26.31 5.79 0.99
N ALA A 329 26.66 6.67 1.94
CA ALA A 329 25.85 6.94 3.14
C ALA A 329 24.44 7.40 2.78
N ALA A 330 24.31 8.38 1.87
CA ALA A 330 23.00 8.85 1.40
C ALA A 330 22.17 7.74 0.74
N ALA A 331 22.80 6.83 -0.02
CA ALA A 331 22.11 5.65 -0.56
C ALA A 331 21.70 4.67 0.54
N GLY A 332 22.54 4.48 1.57
CA GLY A 332 22.25 3.70 2.76
C GLY A 332 21.03 4.21 3.52
N PHE A 333 20.94 5.51 3.78
CA PHE A 333 19.77 6.10 4.46
C PHE A 333 18.47 5.90 3.69
N ARG A 334 18.46 6.14 2.37
CA ARG A 334 17.27 5.92 1.53
C ARG A 334 16.83 4.46 1.55
N LEU A 335 17.79 3.53 1.49
CA LEU A 335 17.47 2.11 1.53
C LEU A 335 16.96 1.69 2.92
N ALA A 336 17.50 2.25 4.02
CA ALA A 336 16.98 2.00 5.36
C ALA A 336 15.51 2.46 5.51
N GLU A 337 15.17 3.66 5.00
CA GLU A 337 13.77 4.15 4.98
C GLU A 337 12.86 3.26 4.12
N GLU A 338 13.35 2.77 2.97
CA GLU A 338 12.57 1.86 2.12
C GLU A 338 12.33 0.50 2.82
N ILE A 339 13.31 -0.01 3.55
CA ILE A 339 13.18 -1.24 4.34
C ILE A 339 12.18 -1.04 5.47
N GLU A 340 12.22 0.07 6.21
CA GLU A 340 11.23 0.37 7.25
C GLU A 340 9.82 0.44 6.68
N ARG A 341 9.62 1.15 5.57
CA ARG A 341 8.30 1.22 4.92
C ARG A 341 7.78 -0.18 4.50
N LYS A 342 8.66 -1.03 3.95
CA LYS A 342 8.29 -2.40 3.57
C LYS A 342 8.03 -3.28 4.79
N ALA A 343 8.78 -3.08 5.88
CA ALA A 343 8.58 -3.76 7.15
C ALA A 343 7.22 -3.41 7.75
N GLU A 344 6.84 -2.12 7.77
CA GLU A 344 5.51 -1.67 8.20
C GLU A 344 4.39 -2.29 7.37
N LEU A 345 4.53 -2.32 6.04
CA LEU A 345 3.56 -2.97 5.15
C LEU A 345 3.44 -4.48 5.42
N ALA A 346 4.57 -5.16 5.70
CA ALA A 346 4.57 -6.58 6.06
C ALA A 346 3.97 -6.84 7.44
N ASP A 347 4.16 -5.93 8.41
CA ASP A 347 3.54 -6.03 9.73
C ASP A 347 2.01 -5.88 9.63
N ILE A 348 1.53 -4.88 8.89
CA ILE A 348 0.09 -4.66 8.62
C ILE A 348 -0.52 -5.85 7.88
N ALA A 349 0.10 -6.29 6.79
CA ALA A 349 -0.39 -7.44 6.03
C ALA A 349 -0.37 -8.73 6.87
N GLY A 350 0.62 -8.86 7.75
CA GLY A 350 0.70 -9.95 8.72
C GLY A 350 -0.46 -9.94 9.72
N GLU A 351 -0.81 -8.77 10.26
CA GLU A 351 -1.96 -8.61 11.15
C GLU A 351 -3.30 -8.86 10.46
N GLU A 352 -3.46 -8.38 9.21
CA GLU A 352 -4.66 -8.64 8.42
C GLU A 352 -4.83 -10.14 8.13
N ALA A 353 -3.75 -10.85 7.80
CA ALA A 353 -3.76 -12.29 7.58
C ALA A 353 -4.11 -13.07 8.85
N LEU A 354 -3.54 -12.70 10.00
CA LEU A 354 -3.88 -13.29 11.30
C LEU A 354 -5.35 -13.03 11.68
N ALA A 355 -5.83 -11.79 11.49
CA ALA A 355 -7.22 -11.44 11.77
C ALA A 355 -8.19 -12.19 10.85
N ALA A 356 -7.84 -12.37 9.58
CA ALA A 356 -8.65 -13.14 8.63
C ALA A 356 -8.65 -14.64 8.95
N ALA A 357 -7.52 -15.21 9.42
CA ALA A 357 -7.43 -16.59 9.86
C ALA A 357 -8.44 -16.92 10.97
N THR A 358 -8.70 -15.99 11.91
CA THR A 358 -9.71 -16.19 12.98
C THR A 358 -11.16 -16.28 12.48
N LYS A 359 -11.44 -15.85 11.25
CA LYS A 359 -12.79 -15.80 10.66
C LYS A 359 -13.08 -17.00 9.76
N VAL A 360 -12.08 -17.84 9.50
CA VAL A 360 -12.19 -19.03 8.65
C VAL A 360 -11.72 -20.26 9.45
N THR A 361 -11.98 -21.46 8.94
CA THR A 361 -11.58 -22.71 9.59
C THR A 361 -10.87 -23.64 8.60
N GLY A 362 -10.12 -24.61 9.13
CA GLY A 362 -9.43 -25.62 8.33
C GLY A 362 -8.15 -25.10 7.66
N PRO A 363 -7.71 -25.73 6.54
CA PRO A 363 -6.39 -25.46 5.95
C PRO A 363 -6.14 -24.01 5.55
N LEU A 364 -7.20 -23.26 5.19
CA LEU A 364 -7.09 -21.85 4.84
C LEU A 364 -6.78 -20.97 6.08
N ALA A 365 -7.34 -21.31 7.24
CA ALA A 365 -7.02 -20.63 8.49
C ALA A 365 -5.53 -20.85 8.84
N ASP A 366 -5.07 -22.09 8.77
CA ASP A 366 -3.69 -22.46 9.06
C ASP A 366 -2.69 -21.78 8.09
N SER A 367 -3.03 -21.72 6.80
CA SER A 367 -2.18 -21.09 5.78
C SER A 367 -2.11 -19.57 5.97
N ALA A 368 -3.26 -18.91 6.19
CA ALA A 368 -3.32 -17.48 6.47
C ALA A 368 -2.61 -17.12 7.78
N GLU A 369 -2.75 -17.94 8.83
CA GLU A 369 -2.03 -17.75 10.09
C GLU A 369 -0.53 -17.86 9.89
N LYS A 370 -0.06 -18.91 9.20
CA LYS A 370 1.36 -19.11 8.91
C LYS A 370 1.93 -17.96 8.08
N ALA A 371 1.25 -17.55 7.02
CA ALA A 371 1.66 -16.42 6.19
C ALA A 371 1.74 -15.12 7.03
N GLY A 372 0.75 -14.91 7.90
CA GLY A 372 0.73 -13.77 8.82
C GLY A 372 1.92 -13.77 9.80
N GLN A 373 2.20 -14.90 10.44
CA GLN A 373 3.35 -15.04 11.36
C GLN A 373 4.68 -14.84 10.63
N GLU A 374 4.85 -15.41 9.44
CA GLU A 374 6.06 -15.25 8.64
C GLU A 374 6.28 -13.80 8.18
N ALA A 375 5.21 -13.08 7.80
CA ALA A 375 5.27 -11.67 7.45
C ALA A 375 5.68 -10.80 8.65
N LYS A 376 5.10 -11.03 9.85
CA LYS A 376 5.50 -10.32 11.08
C LYS A 376 6.95 -10.60 11.48
N GLN A 377 7.41 -11.85 11.34
CA GLN A 377 8.82 -12.20 11.59
C GLN A 377 9.75 -11.49 10.60
N ALA A 378 9.39 -11.46 9.31
CA ALA A 378 10.15 -10.75 8.29
C ALA A 378 10.21 -9.24 8.58
N ALA A 379 9.09 -8.63 8.98
CA ALA A 379 9.04 -7.22 9.40
C ALA A 379 10.01 -6.93 10.56
N GLN A 380 10.05 -7.78 11.59
CA GLN A 380 11.00 -7.62 12.72
C GLN A 380 12.46 -7.72 12.28
N VAL A 381 12.79 -8.65 11.37
CA VAL A 381 14.14 -8.77 10.80
C VAL A 381 14.49 -7.54 9.97
N ALA A 382 13.52 -7.01 9.22
CA ALA A 382 13.68 -5.84 8.40
C ALA A 382 13.93 -4.57 9.21
N PHE A 383 13.20 -4.33 10.31
CA PHE A 383 13.47 -3.20 11.20
C PHE A 383 14.91 -3.23 11.74
N LYS A 384 15.39 -4.41 12.18
CA LYS A 384 16.79 -4.58 12.61
C LYS A 384 17.79 -4.34 11.47
N ALA A 385 17.45 -4.76 10.25
CA ALA A 385 18.29 -4.52 9.07
C ALA A 385 18.36 -3.03 8.72
N ALA A 386 17.23 -2.32 8.79
CA ALA A 386 17.16 -0.88 8.56
C ALA A 386 17.97 -0.10 9.61
N GLU A 387 17.80 -0.39 10.90
CA GLU A 387 18.61 0.21 11.98
C GLU A 387 20.11 -0.02 11.76
N LYS A 388 20.50 -1.25 11.42
CA LYS A 388 21.89 -1.59 11.12
C LYS A 388 22.42 -0.82 9.92
N THR A 389 21.63 -0.69 8.85
CA THR A 389 22.01 0.07 7.65
C THR A 389 22.13 1.56 7.95
N ARG A 390 21.21 2.13 8.72
CA ARG A 390 21.25 3.51 9.20
C ARG A 390 22.52 3.78 10.01
N GLY A 391 22.82 2.94 11.01
CA GLY A 391 24.04 3.10 11.82
C GLY A 391 25.34 3.00 11.01
N LYS A 392 25.38 2.15 9.97
CA LYS A 392 26.53 2.10 9.05
C LYS A 392 26.60 3.31 8.11
N ALA A 393 25.45 3.83 7.68
CA ALA A 393 25.37 5.05 6.88
C ALA A 393 25.90 6.25 7.67
N GLU A 394 25.50 6.39 8.94
CA GLU A 394 26.00 7.42 9.86
C GLU A 394 27.54 7.34 10.04
N GLN A 395 28.08 6.13 10.23
CA GLN A 395 29.54 5.95 10.33
C GLN A 395 30.27 6.35 9.04
N ALA A 396 29.71 6.01 7.87
CA ALA A 396 30.28 6.40 6.58
C ALA A 396 30.17 7.90 6.30
N GLU A 397 29.08 8.53 6.72
CA GLU A 397 28.89 9.97 6.63
C GLU A 397 29.89 10.72 7.51
N LEU A 398 30.00 10.33 8.79
CA LEU A 398 30.95 10.92 9.74
C LEU A 398 32.40 10.78 9.25
N ALA A 399 32.80 9.57 8.82
CA ALA A 399 34.12 9.36 8.24
C ALA A 399 34.32 10.24 6.98
N GLY A 400 33.26 10.39 6.17
CA GLY A 400 33.28 11.26 5.00
C GLY A 400 33.44 12.74 5.34
N ASP A 401 32.80 13.24 6.40
CA ASP A 401 32.96 14.60 6.93
C ASP A 401 34.40 14.84 7.40
N GLU A 402 34.91 13.94 8.25
CA GLU A 402 36.27 14.02 8.78
C GLU A 402 37.33 14.01 7.67
N ALA A 403 37.13 13.21 6.63
CA ALA A 403 38.02 13.13 5.48
C ALA A 403 38.03 14.43 4.66
N VAL A 404 36.85 14.99 4.36
CA VAL A 404 36.73 16.25 3.62
C VAL A 404 37.33 17.40 4.43
N GLU A 405 37.09 17.45 5.75
CA GLU A 405 37.70 18.44 6.63
C GLU A 405 39.23 18.29 6.70
N ALA A 406 39.74 17.06 6.83
CA ALA A 406 41.17 16.78 6.82
C ALA A 406 41.83 17.20 5.50
N ALA A 407 41.21 16.90 4.37
CA ALA A 407 41.68 17.34 3.05
C ALA A 407 41.68 18.87 2.92
N ALA A 408 40.63 19.55 3.38
CA ALA A 408 40.56 21.02 3.37
C ALA A 408 41.67 21.65 4.22
N ARG A 409 41.90 21.13 5.43
CA ARG A 409 43.01 21.58 6.30
C ARG A 409 44.37 21.35 5.66
N ALA A 410 44.58 20.20 5.02
CA ALA A 410 45.81 19.88 4.31
C ALA A 410 46.06 20.82 3.14
N LEU A 411 45.05 21.09 2.30
CA LEU A 411 45.16 22.04 1.20
C LEU A 411 45.47 23.46 1.70
N HIS A 412 44.81 23.90 2.78
CA HIS A 412 45.12 25.21 3.37
C HIS A 412 46.57 25.30 3.86
N LYS A 413 47.09 24.24 4.51
CA LYS A 413 48.50 24.17 4.93
C LYS A 413 49.46 24.21 3.74
N LEU A 414 49.16 23.51 2.65
CA LEU A 414 49.96 23.55 1.41
C LEU A 414 49.95 24.94 0.77
N VAL A 415 48.82 25.63 0.76
CA VAL A 415 48.72 27.02 0.29
C VAL A 415 49.58 27.95 1.14
N MET A 416 49.52 27.84 2.48
CA MET A 416 50.39 28.62 3.37
C MET A 416 51.88 28.35 3.12
N MET A 417 52.28 27.09 2.91
CA MET A 417 53.67 26.74 2.58
C MET A 417 54.10 27.29 1.21
N ALA A 418 53.20 27.29 0.22
CA ALA A 418 53.44 27.85 -1.09
C ALA A 418 53.58 29.37 -1.04
N GLU A 419 52.73 30.06 -0.28
CA GLU A 419 52.81 31.50 -0.04
C GLU A 419 54.10 31.89 0.69
N GLU A 420 54.50 31.12 1.71
CA GLU A 420 55.77 31.34 2.42
C GLU A 420 56.98 31.13 1.50
N SER A 421 56.93 30.09 0.66
CA SER A 421 57.96 29.84 -0.37
C SER A 421 58.01 30.95 -1.42
N ALA A 422 56.85 31.47 -1.84
CA ALA A 422 56.76 32.60 -2.76
C ALA A 422 57.31 33.89 -2.13
N LYS A 423 56.99 34.17 -0.86
CA LYS A 423 57.57 35.30 -0.12
C LYS A 423 59.09 35.16 0.02
N ALA A 424 59.60 33.96 0.31
CA ALA A 424 61.03 33.70 0.37
C ALA A 424 61.71 33.88 -1.01
N ALA A 425 61.07 33.46 -2.10
CA ALA A 425 61.54 33.68 -3.46
C ALA A 425 61.52 35.17 -3.84
N GLN A 426 60.48 35.92 -3.46
CA GLN A 426 60.41 37.37 -3.64
C GLN A 426 61.51 38.08 -2.84
N ALA A 427 61.76 37.67 -1.59
CA ALA A 427 62.86 38.21 -0.79
C ALA A 427 64.23 37.91 -1.42
N ALA A 428 64.44 36.69 -1.93
CA ALA A 428 65.67 36.32 -2.63
C ALA A 428 65.85 37.12 -3.93
N ALA A 429 64.78 37.32 -4.71
CA ALA A 429 64.79 38.15 -5.91
C ALA A 429 65.09 39.63 -5.57
N ALA A 430 64.51 40.15 -4.48
CA ALA A 430 64.80 41.51 -4.01
C ALA A 430 66.28 41.67 -3.59
N LEU A 431 66.84 40.69 -2.87
CA LEU A 431 68.27 40.68 -2.51
C LEU A 431 69.17 40.58 -3.74
N ALA A 432 68.81 39.77 -4.74
CA ALA A 432 69.56 39.67 -5.99
C ALA A 432 69.51 40.98 -6.79
N ASN A 433 68.35 41.64 -6.84
CA ASN A 433 68.21 42.95 -7.45
C ASN A 433 69.04 44.01 -6.71
N GLN A 434 69.02 44.02 -5.38
CA GLN A 434 69.85 44.93 -4.58
C GLN A 434 71.34 44.69 -4.84
N ALA A 435 71.80 43.44 -4.84
CA ALA A 435 73.19 43.11 -5.15
C ALA A 435 73.59 43.54 -6.58
N SER A 436 72.67 43.44 -7.55
CA SER A 436 72.92 43.94 -8.91
C SER A 436 73.03 45.47 -8.96
N ILE A 437 72.21 46.19 -8.18
CA ILE A 437 72.29 47.65 -8.05
C ILE A 437 73.63 48.03 -7.39
N ASP A 438 74.00 47.39 -6.29
CA ASP A 438 75.26 47.64 -5.57
C ASP A 438 76.48 47.35 -6.47
N ALA A 439 76.44 46.27 -7.26
CA ALA A 439 77.49 45.93 -8.22
C ALA A 439 77.60 46.98 -9.35
N ARG A 440 76.47 47.49 -9.86
CA ARG A 440 76.47 48.59 -10.83
C ARG A 440 77.06 49.86 -10.25
N ALA A 441 76.68 50.22 -9.02
CA ALA A 441 77.23 51.38 -8.33
C ALA A 441 78.76 51.25 -8.14
N ALA A 442 79.23 50.09 -7.67
CA ALA A 442 80.67 49.83 -7.53
C ALA A 442 81.42 49.86 -8.87
N ALA A 443 80.81 49.36 -9.95
CA ALA A 443 81.37 49.43 -11.29
C ALA A 443 81.43 50.88 -11.80
N GLU A 444 80.38 51.68 -11.59
CA GLU A 444 80.36 53.11 -11.94
C GLU A 444 81.42 53.90 -11.16
N ASP A 445 81.57 53.65 -9.85
CA ASP A 445 82.59 54.28 -9.02
C ASP A 445 84.00 53.92 -9.49
N THR A 446 84.22 52.66 -9.88
CA THR A 446 85.50 52.19 -10.43
C THR A 446 85.78 52.84 -11.80
N MET A 447 84.77 52.92 -12.67
CA MET A 447 84.89 53.58 -13.98
C MET A 447 85.16 55.08 -13.84
N LYS A 448 84.54 55.76 -12.87
CA LYS A 448 84.85 57.16 -12.56
C LYS A 448 86.27 57.32 -12.06
N ALA A 449 86.69 56.55 -11.06
CA ALA A 449 88.04 56.64 -10.50
C ALA A 449 89.12 56.38 -11.55
N THR A 450 88.95 55.36 -12.40
CA THR A 450 89.89 55.03 -13.49
C THR A 450 89.81 56.04 -14.64
N GLY A 451 88.62 56.56 -14.96
CA GLY A 451 88.43 57.63 -15.94
C GLY A 451 89.11 58.92 -15.52
N ASP A 452 88.95 59.34 -14.27
CA ASP A 452 89.58 60.53 -13.69
C ASP A 452 91.11 60.41 -13.70
N GLU A 453 91.64 59.23 -13.36
CA GLU A 453 93.08 58.96 -13.35
C GLU A 453 93.68 58.90 -14.77
N ALA A 454 92.97 58.31 -15.73
CA ALA A 454 93.36 58.31 -17.15
C ALA A 454 93.33 59.73 -17.75
N GLN A 455 92.32 60.53 -17.39
CA GLN A 455 92.19 61.91 -17.86
C GLN A 455 93.27 62.81 -17.24
N ALA A 456 93.64 62.59 -15.97
CA ALA A 456 94.76 63.26 -15.33
C ALA A 456 96.10 62.95 -16.02
N LYS A 457 96.38 61.67 -16.30
CA LYS A 457 97.60 61.25 -17.02
C LYS A 457 97.65 61.79 -18.46
N MET A 458 96.51 61.85 -19.14
CA MET A 458 96.41 62.44 -20.48
C MET A 458 96.71 63.96 -20.46
N LEU A 459 96.23 64.69 -19.44
CA LEU A 459 96.52 66.12 -19.29
C LEU A 459 98.00 66.38 -18.98
N GLU A 460 98.61 65.53 -18.17
CA GLU A 460 100.04 65.59 -17.85
C GLU A 460 100.91 65.32 -19.09
N ALA A 461 100.56 64.30 -19.88
CA ALA A 461 101.21 64.01 -21.16
C ALA A 461 101.04 65.15 -22.17
N LYS A 462 99.87 65.79 -22.24
CA LYS A 462 99.64 66.98 -23.08
C LYS A 462 100.51 68.16 -22.66
N ARG A 463 100.64 68.43 -21.36
CA ARG A 463 101.52 69.50 -20.85
C ARG A 463 102.98 69.24 -21.22
N ALA A 464 103.46 68.01 -21.02
CA ALA A 464 104.83 67.63 -21.39
C ALA A 464 105.10 67.78 -22.91
N ALA A 465 104.12 67.41 -23.75
CA ALA A 465 104.22 67.59 -25.20
C ALA A 465 104.21 69.09 -25.61
N GLU A 466 103.42 69.92 -24.94
CA GLU A 466 103.35 71.35 -25.22
C GLU A 466 104.63 72.09 -24.78
N GLU A 467 105.22 71.71 -23.64
CA GLU A 467 106.51 72.23 -23.18
C GLU A 467 107.65 71.83 -24.13
N ALA A 468 107.66 70.58 -24.60
CA ALA A 468 108.62 70.11 -25.60
C ALA A 468 108.48 70.89 -26.93
N LYS A 469 107.23 71.18 -27.34
CA LYS A 469 106.97 71.99 -28.53
C LYS A 469 107.48 73.42 -28.37
N LYS A 470 107.22 74.08 -27.22
CA LYS A 470 107.73 75.44 -26.94
C LYS A 470 109.26 75.49 -26.90
N ALA A 471 109.91 74.47 -26.35
CA ALA A 471 111.38 74.36 -26.36
C ALA A 471 111.93 74.21 -27.79
N ALA A 472 111.27 73.41 -28.64
CA ALA A 472 111.66 73.26 -30.05
C ALA A 472 111.44 74.55 -30.86
N GLU A 473 110.34 75.27 -30.63
CA GLU A 473 110.07 76.57 -31.27
C GLU A 473 111.09 77.64 -30.84
N ALA A 474 111.49 77.68 -29.56
CA ALA A 474 112.52 78.58 -29.06
C ALA A 474 113.90 78.29 -29.69
N ALA A 475 114.26 77.01 -29.85
CA ALA A 475 115.50 76.61 -30.50
C ALA A 475 115.52 76.98 -32.00
N LEU A 476 114.40 76.79 -32.70
CA LEU A 476 114.26 77.18 -34.11
C LEU A 476 114.30 78.71 -34.30
N ALA A 477 113.71 79.47 -33.38
CA ALA A 477 113.77 80.93 -33.41
C ALA A 477 115.18 81.48 -33.15
N GLY A 478 115.96 80.81 -32.28
CA GLY A 478 117.38 81.11 -32.07
C GLY A 478 118.22 80.89 -33.33
N ALA A 479 118.08 79.72 -33.95
CA ALA A 479 118.81 79.38 -35.17
C ALA A 479 118.45 80.27 -36.37
N ALA A 480 117.18 80.69 -36.49
CA ALA A 480 116.75 81.60 -37.54
C ALA A 480 117.34 83.01 -37.40
N LYS A 481 117.56 83.48 -36.17
CA LYS A 481 118.17 84.78 -35.88
C LYS A 481 119.66 84.79 -36.20
N GLU A 482 120.38 83.75 -35.79
CA GLU A 482 121.81 83.58 -36.10
C GLU A 482 122.08 83.43 -37.61
N ALA A 483 121.19 82.74 -38.33
CA ALA A 483 121.26 82.65 -39.80
C ALA A 483 121.00 83.99 -40.51
N SER A 484 120.16 84.86 -39.93
CA SER A 484 119.91 86.21 -40.46
C SER A 484 121.10 87.14 -40.23
N ASP A 485 121.68 87.10 -39.03
CA ASP A 485 122.85 87.92 -38.67
C ASP A 485 124.07 87.53 -39.51
N ALA A 486 124.25 86.22 -39.80
CA ALA A 486 125.28 85.72 -40.71
C ALA A 486 125.08 86.18 -42.17
N LYS A 487 123.82 86.34 -42.60
CA LYS A 487 123.49 86.82 -43.95
C LYS A 487 123.75 88.32 -44.10
N GLU A 488 123.42 89.13 -43.10
CA GLU A 488 123.77 90.57 -43.09
C GLU A 488 125.29 90.80 -43.06
N ALA A 489 126.03 89.98 -42.31
CA ALA A 489 127.50 90.02 -42.28
C ALA A 489 128.11 89.67 -43.66
N ALA A 490 127.51 88.72 -44.39
CA ALA A 490 127.93 88.34 -45.73
C ALA A 490 127.62 89.43 -46.79
N GLU A 491 126.45 90.10 -46.70
CA GLU A 491 126.10 91.21 -47.59
C GLU A 491 126.96 92.46 -47.38
N ALA A 492 127.34 92.76 -46.13
CA ALA A 492 128.29 93.83 -45.82
C ALA A 492 129.70 93.57 -46.38
N ALA A 493 130.12 92.29 -46.43
CA ALA A 493 131.44 91.90 -46.93
C ALA A 493 131.57 91.96 -48.47
N MET A 494 130.48 91.79 -49.23
CA MET A 494 130.53 91.80 -50.71
C MET A 494 130.76 93.18 -51.35
N LYS A 495 130.69 94.28 -50.60
CA LYS A 495 130.84 95.65 -51.14
C LYS A 495 132.25 96.26 -51.03
N ALA A 496 133.23 95.57 -50.43
CA ALA A 496 134.61 96.09 -50.27
C ALA A 496 135.64 95.22 -51.03
N THR A 497 136.48 95.86 -51.85
CA THR A 497 137.41 95.24 -52.80
C THR A 497 138.56 94.45 -52.16
N SER A 498 138.63 93.16 -52.55
CA SER A 498 139.80 92.28 -52.73
C SER A 498 140.96 92.33 -51.70
N LYS A 499 140.71 91.76 -50.51
CA LYS A 499 141.56 90.75 -49.82
C LYS A 499 141.01 90.31 -48.46
N GLU A 500 140.00 90.99 -47.92
CA GLU A 500 139.27 90.58 -46.70
C GLU A 500 138.04 89.67 -46.96
N ALA A 501 137.56 89.59 -48.21
CA ALA A 501 136.37 88.82 -48.56
C ALA A 501 136.55 87.30 -48.37
N THR A 502 137.77 86.77 -48.53
CA THR A 502 138.04 85.33 -48.37
C THR A 502 138.09 84.86 -46.92
N ALA A 503 138.38 85.74 -45.96
CA ALA A 503 138.35 85.39 -44.54
C ALA A 503 136.90 85.36 -44.00
N LYS A 504 136.07 86.33 -44.41
CA LYS A 504 134.68 86.42 -43.97
C LYS A 504 133.75 85.39 -44.61
N ILE A 505 134.05 84.93 -45.84
CA ILE A 505 133.31 83.80 -46.44
C ILE A 505 133.54 82.52 -45.64
N GLU A 506 134.73 82.34 -45.06
CA GLU A 506 135.02 81.15 -44.27
C GLU A 506 134.45 81.24 -42.84
N GLU A 507 134.41 82.42 -42.23
CA GLU A 507 133.62 82.63 -40.99
C GLU A 507 132.11 82.42 -41.23
N ALA A 508 131.57 82.90 -42.35
CA ALA A 508 130.15 82.69 -42.68
C ALA A 508 129.82 81.22 -42.95
N LYS A 509 130.75 80.45 -43.53
CA LYS A 509 130.59 78.99 -43.67
C LYS A 509 130.61 78.27 -42.33
N ILE A 510 131.52 78.64 -41.43
CA ILE A 510 131.58 78.06 -40.08
C ILE A 510 130.28 78.37 -39.33
N ALA A 511 129.80 79.62 -39.38
CA ALA A 511 128.53 80.01 -38.77
C ALA A 511 127.32 79.28 -39.41
N ALA A 512 127.32 79.08 -40.73
CA ALA A 512 126.26 78.31 -41.40
C ALA A 512 126.31 76.81 -41.07
N GLU A 513 127.50 76.25 -40.86
CA GLU A 513 127.69 74.85 -40.48
C GLU A 513 127.32 74.63 -39.00
N GLU A 514 127.63 75.57 -38.12
CA GLU A 514 127.16 75.59 -36.72
C GLU A 514 125.65 75.74 -36.63
N ALA A 515 125.04 76.65 -37.41
CA ALA A 515 123.58 76.79 -37.46
C ALA A 515 122.89 75.52 -38.00
N ARG A 516 123.51 74.83 -38.97
CA ARG A 516 123.01 73.54 -39.48
C ARG A 516 123.14 72.44 -38.43
N ARG A 517 124.21 72.42 -37.64
CA ARG A 517 124.41 71.48 -36.54
C ARG A 517 123.39 71.71 -35.42
N ALA A 518 123.15 72.97 -35.05
CA ALA A 518 122.12 73.35 -34.09
C ALA A 518 120.71 72.98 -34.57
N ALA A 519 120.41 73.14 -35.86
CA ALA A 519 119.15 72.72 -36.45
C ALA A 519 118.98 71.18 -36.48
N GLU A 520 120.04 70.42 -36.75
CA GLU A 520 120.02 68.95 -36.64
C GLU A 520 119.88 68.47 -35.20
N GLU A 521 120.55 69.11 -34.24
CA GLU A 521 120.39 68.82 -32.82
C GLU A 521 118.97 69.12 -32.36
N ALA A 522 118.39 70.26 -32.75
CA ALA A 522 117.00 70.62 -32.45
C ALA A 522 116.01 69.62 -33.07
N LYS A 523 116.25 69.18 -34.32
CA LYS A 523 115.43 68.14 -34.97
C LYS A 523 115.56 66.79 -34.26
N SER A 524 116.77 66.42 -33.82
CA SER A 524 117.00 65.18 -33.06
C SER A 524 116.33 65.22 -31.68
N ALA A 525 116.34 66.37 -31.02
CA ALA A 525 115.67 66.59 -29.74
C ALA A 525 114.14 66.55 -29.90
N ALA A 526 113.60 67.13 -30.98
CA ALA A 526 112.18 67.07 -31.30
C ALA A 526 111.73 65.63 -31.62
N LEU A 527 112.53 64.85 -32.37
CA LEU A 527 112.24 63.45 -32.64
C LEU A 527 112.36 62.58 -31.38
N ALA A 528 113.33 62.84 -30.51
CA ALA A 528 113.46 62.17 -29.22
C ALA A 528 112.28 62.50 -28.28
N ALA A 529 111.79 63.74 -28.29
CA ALA A 529 110.60 64.14 -27.54
C ALA A 529 109.33 63.49 -28.10
N SER A 530 109.18 63.41 -29.43
CA SER A 530 108.08 62.69 -30.08
C SER A 530 108.10 61.20 -29.76
N ALA A 531 109.27 60.56 -29.80
CA ALA A 531 109.42 59.14 -29.45
C ALA A 531 109.13 58.88 -27.96
N ARG A 532 109.49 59.80 -27.06
CA ARG A 532 109.12 59.72 -25.64
C ARG A 532 107.62 59.90 -25.43
N ALA A 533 106.98 60.78 -26.19
CA ALA A 533 105.54 60.97 -26.16
C ALA A 533 104.77 59.75 -26.69
N GLU A 534 105.24 59.13 -27.79
CA GLU A 534 104.67 57.89 -28.31
C GLU A 534 104.87 56.71 -27.35
N LYS A 535 106.06 56.60 -26.73
CA LYS A 535 106.31 55.58 -25.71
C LYS A 535 105.42 55.78 -24.48
N ALA A 536 105.27 57.02 -23.99
CA ALA A 536 104.37 57.31 -22.87
C ALA A 536 102.90 57.02 -23.24
N ALA A 537 102.47 57.31 -24.47
CA ALA A 537 101.13 56.99 -24.94
C ALA A 537 100.92 55.46 -25.07
N ALA A 538 101.92 54.72 -25.52
CA ALA A 538 101.90 53.26 -25.57
C ALA A 538 101.88 52.64 -24.16
N ASP A 539 102.68 53.15 -23.23
CA ASP A 539 102.72 52.70 -21.84
C ASP A 539 101.37 52.98 -21.13
N VAL A 540 100.74 54.12 -21.40
CA VAL A 540 99.37 54.42 -20.91
C VAL A 540 98.34 53.47 -21.52
N LYS A 541 98.45 53.14 -22.81
CA LYS A 541 97.55 52.18 -23.46
C LYS A 541 97.70 50.78 -22.86
N ILE A 542 98.93 50.31 -22.67
CA ILE A 542 99.21 49.00 -22.05
C ILE A 542 98.71 48.97 -20.60
N SER A 543 98.94 50.04 -19.84
CA SER A 543 98.44 50.15 -18.46
C SER A 543 96.91 50.18 -18.39
N ALA A 544 96.25 50.86 -19.34
CA ALA A 544 94.79 50.86 -19.45
C ALA A 544 94.24 49.47 -19.81
N GLU A 545 94.90 48.73 -20.71
CA GLU A 545 94.55 47.36 -21.06
C GLU A 545 94.77 46.40 -19.87
N GLU A 546 95.86 46.55 -19.11
CA GLU A 546 96.09 45.76 -17.88
C GLU A 546 95.05 46.04 -16.80
N ILE A 547 94.69 47.30 -16.57
CA ILE A 547 93.66 47.67 -15.59
C ILE A 547 92.29 47.14 -16.03
N ALA A 548 91.95 47.24 -17.32
CA ALA A 548 90.72 46.68 -17.86
C ALA A 548 90.67 45.15 -17.72
N ASN A 549 91.78 44.45 -17.99
CA ASN A 549 91.88 43.01 -17.83
C ASN A 549 91.81 42.59 -16.34
N GLN A 550 92.45 43.33 -15.44
CA GLN A 550 92.34 43.08 -13.99
C GLN A 550 90.94 43.33 -13.46
N ALA A 551 90.24 44.36 -13.96
CA ALA A 551 88.85 44.61 -13.63
C ALA A 551 87.94 43.48 -14.13
N SER A 552 88.17 42.98 -15.36
CA SER A 552 87.46 41.84 -15.92
C SER A 552 87.67 40.56 -15.11
N LEU A 553 88.92 40.25 -14.74
CA LEU A 553 89.26 39.08 -13.90
C LEU A 553 88.62 39.17 -12.51
N LYS A 554 88.64 40.33 -11.86
CA LYS A 554 87.98 40.52 -10.56
C LYS A 554 86.45 40.41 -10.66
N ALA A 555 85.85 40.85 -11.76
CA ALA A 555 84.43 40.68 -12.02
C ALA A 555 84.07 39.20 -12.24
N GLU A 556 84.90 38.44 -12.97
CA GLU A 556 84.73 36.99 -13.13
C GLU A 556 84.91 36.23 -11.81
N GLU A 557 85.90 36.58 -10.98
CA GLU A 557 86.06 35.99 -9.65
C GLU A 557 84.87 36.29 -8.74
N ALA A 558 84.31 37.50 -8.81
CA ALA A 558 83.11 37.87 -8.04
C ALA A 558 81.88 37.06 -8.50
N LEU A 559 81.72 36.87 -9.82
CA LEU A 559 80.68 36.02 -10.39
C LEU A 559 80.85 34.55 -10.03
N GLN A 560 82.07 34.01 -10.07
CA GLN A 560 82.37 32.64 -9.63
C GLN A 560 82.09 32.47 -8.14
N LYS A 561 82.50 33.40 -7.28
CA LYS A 561 82.19 33.34 -5.84
C LYS A 561 80.68 33.42 -5.58
N ALA A 562 79.94 34.22 -6.35
CA ALA A 562 78.48 34.27 -6.28
C ALA A 562 77.84 32.95 -6.74
N GLN A 563 78.35 32.34 -7.81
CA GLN A 563 77.91 31.01 -8.28
C GLN A 563 78.25 29.91 -7.27
N GLU A 564 79.43 29.92 -6.65
CA GLU A 564 79.81 28.97 -5.59
C GLU A 564 78.96 29.17 -4.34
N ALA A 565 78.62 30.40 -3.96
CA ALA A 565 77.73 30.67 -2.84
C ALA A 565 76.31 30.15 -3.14
N LEU A 566 75.79 30.37 -4.34
CA LEU A 566 74.50 29.82 -4.78
C LEU A 566 74.53 28.29 -4.83
N LEU A 567 75.58 27.68 -5.39
CA LEU A 567 75.74 26.23 -5.46
C LEU A 567 75.91 25.62 -4.08
N ARG A 568 76.70 26.21 -3.16
CA ARG A 568 76.80 25.73 -1.79
C ARG A 568 75.47 25.83 -1.05
N THR A 569 74.68 26.87 -1.30
CA THR A 569 73.36 27.02 -0.66
C THR A 569 72.34 26.03 -1.23
N LEU A 570 72.36 25.80 -2.55
CA LEU A 570 71.57 24.77 -3.24
C LEU A 570 71.98 23.36 -2.80
N VAL A 571 73.26 23.03 -2.81
CA VAL A 571 73.80 21.73 -2.39
C VAL A 571 73.51 21.47 -0.92
N LYS A 572 73.61 22.47 -0.04
CA LYS A 572 73.28 22.32 1.39
C LYS A 572 71.77 22.13 1.61
N LYS A 573 70.90 22.81 0.85
CA LYS A 573 69.43 22.59 0.88
C LYS A 573 69.02 21.24 0.28
N VAL A 574 69.69 20.80 -0.78
CA VAL A 574 69.39 19.53 -1.47
C VAL A 574 69.92 18.34 -0.66
N LEU A 575 71.11 18.43 -0.06
CA LEU A 575 71.66 17.39 0.83
C LEU A 575 71.04 17.39 2.24
N SER A 576 70.55 18.53 2.75
CA SER A 576 69.81 18.56 4.03
C SER A 576 68.31 18.31 3.87
N SER A 577 67.82 18.13 2.64
CA SER A 577 66.43 17.75 2.42
C SER A 577 66.25 16.28 2.80
N ARG A 578 65.45 16.05 3.86
CA ARG A 578 65.04 14.71 4.29
C ARG A 578 64.45 13.89 3.14
N GLU A 579 63.85 14.53 2.14
CA GLU A 579 63.27 13.84 0.98
C GLU A 579 64.35 13.20 0.09
N LEU A 580 65.48 13.87 -0.17
CA LEU A 580 66.55 13.30 -1.01
C LEU A 580 67.25 12.13 -0.32
N THR A 581 67.48 12.23 0.99
CA THR A 581 68.02 11.11 1.79
C THR A 581 67.06 9.92 1.76
N THR A 582 65.75 10.17 1.81
CA THR A 582 64.74 9.11 1.75
C THR A 582 64.69 8.43 0.38
N ILE A 583 64.83 9.20 -0.71
CA ILE A 583 64.90 8.66 -2.09
C ILE A 583 66.18 7.82 -2.31
N ILE A 584 67.32 8.27 -1.78
CA ILE A 584 68.58 7.51 -1.86
C ILE A 584 68.48 6.21 -1.03
N VAL A 585 67.93 6.27 0.17
CA VAL A 585 67.74 5.07 1.01
C VAL A 585 66.77 4.08 0.37
N LEU A 586 65.66 4.56 -0.21
CA LEU A 586 64.70 3.71 -0.93
C LEU A 586 65.27 3.10 -2.20
N SER A 587 66.09 3.83 -2.96
CA SER A 587 66.72 3.29 -4.19
C SER A 587 67.80 2.26 -3.87
N VAL A 588 68.58 2.44 -2.81
CA VAL A 588 69.54 1.43 -2.32
C VAL A 588 68.83 0.20 -1.76
N LEU A 589 67.76 0.37 -0.97
CA LEU A 589 66.93 -0.75 -0.49
C LEU A 589 66.27 -1.50 -1.64
N GLY A 590 65.75 -0.79 -2.64
CA GLY A 590 65.19 -1.39 -3.85
C GLY A 590 66.21 -2.22 -4.63
N ALA A 591 67.44 -1.73 -4.76
CA ALA A 591 68.54 -2.46 -5.40
C ALA A 591 68.96 -3.71 -4.61
N ILE A 592 69.01 -3.64 -3.27
CA ILE A 592 69.31 -4.78 -2.40
C ILE A 592 68.21 -5.84 -2.50
N VAL A 593 66.94 -5.44 -2.43
CA VAL A 593 65.82 -6.38 -2.57
C VAL A 593 65.86 -7.03 -3.95
N ALA A 594 66.06 -6.26 -5.02
CA ALA A 594 66.18 -6.78 -6.38
C ALA A 594 67.32 -7.81 -6.50
N ALA A 595 68.50 -7.50 -5.97
CA ALA A 595 69.65 -8.41 -5.96
C ALA A 595 69.36 -9.69 -5.16
N VAL A 596 68.70 -9.59 -4.00
CA VAL A 596 68.30 -10.75 -3.18
C VAL A 596 67.25 -11.60 -3.89
N THR A 597 66.25 -11.01 -4.57
CA THR A 597 65.30 -11.77 -5.39
C THR A 597 65.95 -12.45 -6.58
N ILE A 598 66.93 -11.83 -7.23
CA ILE A 598 67.67 -12.45 -8.34
C ILE A 598 68.53 -13.61 -7.80
N SER A 599 69.20 -13.45 -6.67
CA SER A 599 69.96 -14.52 -6.03
C SER A 599 69.10 -15.68 -5.53
N LEU A 600 67.93 -15.42 -4.93
CA LEU A 600 66.98 -16.46 -4.53
C LEU A 600 66.33 -17.16 -5.73
N GLY A 601 66.02 -16.41 -6.80
CA GLY A 601 65.48 -16.97 -8.04
C GLY A 601 66.46 -17.89 -8.76
N LEU A 602 67.76 -17.57 -8.75
CA LEU A 602 68.81 -18.43 -9.29
C LEU A 602 69.07 -19.68 -8.44
N MET A 603 68.81 -19.64 -7.13
CA MET A 603 68.97 -20.78 -6.22
C MET A 603 67.83 -21.82 -6.31
N LEU A 604 66.68 -21.44 -6.86
CA LEU A 604 65.52 -22.32 -7.08
C LEU A 604 65.50 -22.96 -8.49
N LEU A 605 66.46 -22.59 -9.35
CA LEU A 605 66.56 -23.02 -10.75
C LEU A 605 67.77 -23.93 -11.04
N GLY A 606 68.54 -24.30 -10.01
CA GLY A 606 69.51 -25.40 -10.01
C GLY A 606 69.17 -26.36 -8.88
#